data_AF-A0A5E3WNS9-F1
#
_entry.id   AF-A0A5E3WNS9-F1
#
_cell.length_a   1.000
_cell.length_b   1.000
_cell.length_c   1.000
_cell.angle_alpha   90.00
_cell.angle_beta   90.00
_cell.angle_gamma   90.00
#
_symmetry.space_group_name_H-M   'P 1'
#
loop_
_entity.id
_entity.type
_entity.pdbx_description
1 polymer ?
#
loop_
_entity_poly.entity_id
_entity_poly.type
_entity_poly.pdbx_seq_one_letter_code
_entity_poly.pdbx_strand_id
1 'polypeptide(L)'
;MQTATRLVSCRRAPTFIHRSATASTIPFRTMSSGAANLTAPTTPSVKHKFVVWAPDQADALTRRLSVRSSHLETAGKLKQDGILLYGGAMLTPESVAAIQPSEKKMTGSMLLFEAESIDTVRELVEKDVYYVNNVWDTQKIVIAPFVGAMPWPAN
;
A
#
# COMPACT_ATOMS: atom_id res chain seq x y z
N MET A 1 -18.31 -58.36 -11.87
CA MET A 1 -18.21 -57.69 -13.19
C MET A 1 -16.83 -57.00 -13.21
N GLN A 2 -15.72 -57.65 -13.58
CA GLN A 2 -15.26 -57.97 -14.96
C GLN A 2 -15.61 -56.81 -15.90
N THR A 3 -14.70 -56.03 -16.52
CA THR A 3 -13.48 -56.32 -17.30
C THR A 3 -12.96 -54.94 -17.80
N ALA A 4 -11.78 -54.64 -18.33
CA ALA A 4 -10.58 -55.36 -18.71
C ALA A 4 -9.43 -54.36 -18.93
N THR A 5 -8.23 -54.87 -18.69
CA THR A 5 -6.87 -54.40 -18.99
C THR A 5 -6.63 -54.07 -20.48
N ARG A 6 -5.75 -53.10 -20.78
CA ARG A 6 -4.99 -53.10 -22.04
C ARG A 6 -3.50 -52.86 -21.83
N LEU A 7 -2.75 -53.74 -22.50
CA LEU A 7 -1.31 -53.99 -22.52
C LEU A 7 -0.47 -52.90 -23.21
N VAL A 8 0.71 -52.64 -22.60
CA VAL A 8 2.08 -52.70 -23.13
C VAL A 8 2.30 -52.52 -24.65
N SER A 9 3.19 -51.58 -25.01
CA SER A 9 4.14 -51.80 -26.11
C SER A 9 5.40 -50.94 -25.96
N CYS A 10 6.50 -51.61 -25.62
CA CYS A 10 7.87 -51.15 -25.64
C CYS A 10 8.46 -51.33 -27.04
N ARG A 11 9.13 -50.32 -27.65
CA ARG A 11 10.04 -50.53 -28.79
C ARG A 11 11.22 -49.54 -28.83
N ARG A 12 12.40 -50.14 -28.64
CA ARG A 12 13.72 -50.00 -29.33
C ARG A 12 14.30 -48.61 -29.64
N ALA A 13 15.50 -48.41 -29.11
CA ALA A 13 16.55 -47.51 -29.60
C ALA A 13 17.17 -47.98 -30.93
N PRO A 14 17.85 -47.06 -31.64
CA PRO A 14 19.06 -47.41 -32.36
C PRO A 14 20.25 -46.46 -32.07
N THR A 15 21.41 -47.02 -32.36
CA THR A 15 22.79 -46.59 -32.11
C THR A 15 23.31 -45.49 -33.04
N PHE A 16 24.15 -44.64 -32.45
CA PHE A 16 25.35 -43.92 -32.95
C PHE A 16 25.67 -43.90 -34.45
N ILE A 17 25.88 -42.69 -35.00
CA ILE A 17 26.92 -42.42 -36.01
C ILE A 17 27.60 -41.07 -35.70
N HIS A 18 28.93 -41.11 -35.71
CA HIS A 18 29.89 -40.03 -35.47
C HIS A 18 29.92 -39.05 -36.66
N ARG A 19 29.95 -37.74 -36.42
CA ARG A 19 30.49 -36.79 -37.41
C ARG A 19 31.24 -35.66 -36.72
N SER A 20 32.56 -35.69 -36.87
CA SER A 20 33.46 -34.57 -36.57
C SER A 20 33.09 -33.35 -37.40
N ALA A 21 33.06 -32.19 -36.76
CA ALA A 21 33.23 -30.90 -37.43
C ALA A 21 34.08 -30.00 -36.55
N THR A 22 35.08 -29.42 -37.19
CA THR A 22 36.24 -28.73 -36.66
C THR A 22 35.89 -27.41 -35.97
N ALA A 23 36.64 -27.12 -34.92
CA ALA A 23 36.63 -25.85 -34.21
C ALA A 23 36.96 -24.67 -35.14
N SER A 24 36.15 -23.60 -35.08
CA SER A 24 36.46 -22.30 -35.64
C SER A 24 36.45 -21.28 -34.51
N THR A 25 37.64 -20.99 -33.99
CA THR A 25 37.88 -20.02 -32.93
C THR A 25 37.71 -18.60 -33.47
N ILE A 26 36.59 -17.96 -33.13
CA ILE A 26 36.42 -16.51 -33.28
C ILE A 26 36.79 -15.89 -31.92
N PRO A 27 37.74 -14.93 -31.84
CA PRO A 27 37.98 -14.22 -30.60
C PRO A 27 36.80 -13.31 -30.31
N PHE A 28 35.97 -13.69 -29.33
CA PHE A 28 34.92 -12.84 -28.80
C PHE A 28 35.59 -11.71 -27.99
N ARG A 29 35.60 -10.51 -28.57
CA ARG A 29 36.10 -9.31 -27.90
C ARG A 29 35.10 -8.92 -26.81
N THR A 30 35.41 -9.23 -25.56
CA THR A 30 34.66 -8.76 -24.39
C THR A 30 34.71 -7.23 -24.35
N MET A 31 33.62 -6.57 -24.76
CA MET A 31 33.40 -5.19 -24.38
C MET A 31 32.95 -5.19 -22.92
N SER A 32 33.84 -4.77 -22.03
CA SER A 32 33.46 -4.38 -20.67
C SER A 32 32.54 -3.16 -20.80
N SER A 33 31.24 -3.41 -20.77
CA SER A 33 30.24 -2.36 -20.54
C SER A 33 30.49 -1.86 -19.12
N GLY A 34 31.20 -0.74 -19.01
CA GLY A 34 31.20 0.04 -17.79
C GLY A 34 29.76 0.42 -17.50
N ALA A 35 29.17 -0.18 -16.47
CA ALA A 35 27.89 0.23 -15.93
C ALA A 35 28.04 1.69 -15.48
N ALA A 36 27.60 2.62 -16.32
CA ALA A 36 27.40 4.00 -15.91
C ALA A 36 26.32 3.97 -14.83
N ASN A 37 26.71 4.16 -13.57
CA ASN A 37 25.80 4.51 -12.49
C ASN A 37 25.19 5.87 -12.84
N LEU A 38 24.08 5.83 -13.60
CA LEU A 38 23.22 6.97 -13.84
C LEU A 38 22.39 7.17 -12.58
N THR A 39 23.00 7.76 -11.55
CA THR A 39 22.24 8.37 -10.46
C THR A 39 21.58 9.61 -11.06
N ALA A 40 20.33 9.46 -11.48
CA ALA A 40 19.53 10.59 -11.92
C ALA A 40 19.44 11.63 -10.79
N PRO A 41 19.53 12.94 -11.10
CA PRO A 41 19.30 13.97 -10.09
C PRO A 41 17.85 13.84 -9.59
N THR A 42 17.69 13.49 -8.32
CA THR A 42 16.40 13.59 -7.62
C THR A 42 16.12 15.07 -7.40
N THR A 43 15.38 15.68 -8.32
CA THR A 43 14.75 16.98 -8.07
C THR A 43 13.97 16.88 -6.77
N PRO A 44 14.16 17.80 -5.80
CA PRO A 44 13.36 17.80 -4.59
C PRO A 44 11.89 17.94 -4.99
N SER A 45 11.13 16.91 -4.66
CA SER A 45 9.71 16.83 -4.94
C SER A 45 8.95 17.84 -4.07
N VAL A 46 8.12 18.67 -4.71
CA VAL A 46 7.26 19.62 -4.00
C VAL A 46 6.12 18.85 -3.34
N LYS A 47 6.04 18.93 -2.02
CA LYS A 47 4.94 18.33 -1.26
C LYS A 47 3.83 19.35 -1.00
N HIS A 48 2.60 18.83 -0.98
CA HIS A 48 1.38 19.56 -0.69
C HIS A 48 0.67 18.91 0.49
N LYS A 49 -0.17 19.68 1.18
CA LYS A 49 -0.99 19.16 2.28
C LYS A 49 -2.36 18.76 1.77
N PHE A 50 -2.89 17.68 2.33
CA PHE A 50 -4.20 17.14 1.97
C PHE A 50 -4.98 16.79 3.23
N VAL A 51 -6.21 17.26 3.30
CA VAL A 51 -7.15 16.83 4.34
C VAL A 51 -7.94 15.63 3.83
N VAL A 52 -8.12 14.65 4.70
CA VAL A 52 -8.99 13.50 4.50
C VAL A 52 -10.08 13.55 5.54
N TRP A 53 -11.32 13.56 5.07
CA TRP A 53 -12.51 13.36 5.88
C TRP A 53 -13.09 11.99 5.56
N ALA A 54 -13.09 11.10 6.54
CA ALA A 54 -13.52 9.71 6.35
C ALA A 54 -14.59 9.34 7.40
N PRO A 55 -15.88 9.52 7.08
CA PRO A 55 -16.98 9.09 7.94
C PRO A 55 -16.96 7.57 8.14
N ASP A 56 -17.36 7.13 9.33
CA ASP A 56 -17.60 5.71 9.58
C ASP A 56 -18.94 5.27 8.96
N GLN A 57 -19.05 3.97 8.66
CA GLN A 57 -20.35 3.32 8.43
C GLN A 57 -21.20 3.38 9.70
N ALA A 58 -22.54 3.35 9.55
CA ALA A 58 -23.48 3.51 10.67
C ALA A 58 -23.31 2.46 11.80
N ASP A 59 -22.83 1.25 11.46
CA ASP A 59 -22.62 0.11 12.35
C ASP A 59 -21.14 -0.22 12.58
N ALA A 60 -20.24 0.71 12.27
CA ALA A 60 -18.80 0.43 12.18
C ALA A 60 -18.10 0.20 13.52
N LEU A 61 -18.68 0.62 14.66
CA LEU A 61 -17.95 0.73 15.93
C LEU A 61 -17.22 -0.56 16.34
N THR A 62 -17.89 -1.71 16.26
CA THR A 62 -17.28 -3.01 16.60
C THR A 62 -16.11 -3.33 15.67
N ARG A 63 -16.28 -3.14 14.35
CA ARG A 63 -15.21 -3.35 13.36
C ARG A 63 -14.05 -2.41 13.62
N ARG A 64 -14.34 -1.12 13.86
CA ARG A 64 -13.38 -0.08 14.18
C ARG A 64 -12.51 -0.48 15.37
N LEU A 65 -13.13 -0.85 16.47
CA LEU A 65 -12.40 -1.23 17.69
C LEU A 65 -11.54 -2.49 17.49
N SER A 66 -12.03 -3.46 16.71
CA SER A 66 -11.29 -4.70 16.45
C SER A 66 -9.98 -4.50 15.69
N VAL A 67 -9.89 -3.49 14.80
CA VAL A 67 -8.69 -3.21 14.00
C VAL A 67 -7.99 -1.90 14.38
N ARG A 68 -8.47 -1.20 15.42
CA ARG A 68 -7.96 0.11 15.83
C ARG A 68 -6.48 0.12 16.14
N SER A 69 -5.97 -0.91 16.81
CA SER A 69 -4.54 -1.01 17.15
C SER A 69 -3.67 -1.01 15.89
N SER A 70 -4.05 -1.80 14.87
CA SER A 70 -3.34 -1.87 13.59
C SER A 70 -3.42 -0.57 12.79
N HIS A 71 -4.59 0.10 12.80
CA HIS A 71 -4.74 1.44 12.22
C HIS A 71 -3.78 2.45 12.87
N LEU A 72 -3.74 2.49 14.20
CA LEU A 72 -2.87 3.41 14.95
C LEU A 72 -1.39 3.10 14.76
N GLU A 73 -1.00 1.83 14.63
CA GLU A 73 0.38 1.44 14.32
C GLU A 73 0.82 1.98 12.95
N THR A 74 -0.03 1.79 11.92
CA THR A 74 0.23 2.27 10.56
C THR A 74 0.28 3.80 10.52
N ALA A 75 -0.68 4.47 11.16
CA ALA A 75 -0.69 5.92 11.30
C ALA A 75 0.57 6.44 12.04
N GLY A 76 1.04 5.70 13.05
CA GLY A 76 2.27 6.02 13.78
C GLY A 76 3.51 5.98 12.89
N LYS A 77 3.65 4.96 12.03
CA LYS A 77 4.73 4.87 11.04
C LYS A 77 4.67 6.03 10.05
N LEU A 78 3.50 6.30 9.48
CA LEU A 78 3.32 7.43 8.56
C LEU A 78 3.61 8.78 9.22
N LYS A 79 3.35 8.92 10.52
CA LYS A 79 3.70 10.11 11.29
C LYS A 79 5.21 10.25 11.46
N GLN A 80 5.91 9.16 11.74
CA GLN A 80 7.38 9.13 11.83
C GLN A 80 8.04 9.49 10.49
N ASP A 81 7.46 9.03 9.38
CA ASP A 81 7.93 9.33 8.02
C ASP A 81 7.60 10.76 7.55
N GLY A 82 6.89 11.55 8.38
CA GLY A 82 6.45 12.89 8.03
C GLY A 82 5.36 12.94 6.95
N ILE A 83 4.72 11.81 6.66
CA ILE A 83 3.66 11.67 5.65
C ILE A 83 2.30 12.02 6.28
N LEU A 84 2.00 11.47 7.47
CA LEU A 84 0.81 11.84 8.23
C LEU A 84 1.18 12.95 9.22
N LEU A 85 0.66 14.15 9.02
CA LEU A 85 0.93 15.29 9.89
C LEU A 85 0.09 15.25 11.17
N TYR A 86 -1.20 14.87 11.05
CA TYR A 86 -2.13 14.82 12.16
C TYR A 86 -3.27 13.84 11.86
N GLY A 87 -3.85 13.23 12.90
CA GLY A 87 -5.00 12.35 12.76
C GLY A 87 -5.82 12.25 14.03
N GLY A 88 -7.15 12.15 13.89
CA GLY A 88 -8.06 12.05 15.02
C GLY A 88 -9.39 11.40 14.67
N ALA A 89 -10.08 10.89 15.69
CA ALA A 89 -11.45 10.42 15.55
C ALA A 89 -12.42 11.61 15.63
N MET A 90 -13.35 11.66 14.69
CA MET A 90 -14.52 12.53 14.81
C MET A 90 -15.49 11.93 15.82
N LEU A 91 -16.17 12.79 16.57
CA LEU A 91 -17.08 12.38 17.64
C LEU A 91 -18.48 12.94 17.41
N THR A 92 -19.47 12.34 18.06
CA THR A 92 -20.80 12.96 18.16
C THR A 92 -20.76 14.18 19.11
N PRO A 93 -21.68 15.15 18.97
CA PRO A 93 -21.76 16.30 19.88
C PRO A 93 -21.93 15.91 21.35
N GLU A 94 -22.68 14.84 21.64
CA GLU A 94 -22.92 14.37 23.01
C GLU A 94 -21.64 13.84 23.68
N SER A 95 -20.68 13.39 22.86
CA SER A 95 -19.39 12.88 23.34
C SER A 95 -18.47 13.97 23.89
N VAL A 96 -18.83 15.26 23.74
CA VAL A 96 -18.07 16.38 24.32
C VAL A 96 -18.18 16.39 25.85
N ALA A 97 -19.33 15.99 26.39
CA ALA A 97 -19.56 15.92 27.83
C ALA A 97 -19.05 14.60 28.47
N ALA A 98 -18.60 13.65 27.65
CA ALA A 98 -18.10 12.36 28.13
C ALA A 98 -16.80 12.52 28.91
N ILE A 99 -16.80 12.08 30.16
CA ILE A 99 -15.58 12.07 31.01
C ILE A 99 -14.73 10.86 30.64
N GLN A 100 -15.35 9.71 30.35
CA GLN A 100 -14.63 8.49 30.05
C GLN A 100 -14.37 8.33 28.55
N PRO A 101 -13.17 7.92 28.12
CA PRO A 101 -12.87 7.66 26.71
C PRO A 101 -13.80 6.63 26.06
N SER A 102 -14.30 5.65 26.82
CA SER A 102 -15.23 4.62 26.37
C SER A 102 -16.63 5.15 26.01
N GLU A 103 -17.00 6.32 26.54
CA GLU A 103 -18.29 6.96 26.26
C GLU A 103 -18.25 7.81 24.99
N LYS A 104 -17.05 8.08 24.44
CA LYS A 104 -16.87 8.86 23.22
C LYS A 104 -17.31 8.04 22.01
N LYS A 105 -18.43 8.45 21.42
CA LYS A 105 -18.98 7.84 20.21
C LYS A 105 -18.26 8.40 18.99
N MET A 106 -17.47 7.55 18.35
CA MET A 106 -16.73 7.90 17.15
C MET A 106 -17.62 7.80 15.90
N THR A 107 -17.50 8.77 15.00
CA THR A 107 -18.31 8.90 13.77
C THR A 107 -17.48 8.93 12.50
N GLY A 108 -16.16 8.90 12.63
CA GLY A 108 -15.25 8.97 11.49
C GLY A 108 -13.83 9.28 11.91
N SER A 109 -13.02 9.63 10.92
CA SER A 109 -11.65 10.10 11.08
C SER A 109 -11.44 11.38 10.27
N MET A 110 -10.63 12.28 10.82
CA MET A 110 -10.01 13.36 10.06
C MET A 110 -8.50 13.16 10.10
N LEU A 111 -7.88 13.18 8.92
CA LEU A 111 -6.44 13.01 8.76
C LEU A 111 -5.88 14.16 7.93
N LEU A 112 -4.66 14.56 8.22
CA LEU A 112 -3.92 15.55 7.46
C LEU A 112 -2.61 14.93 6.98
N PHE A 113 -2.43 14.85 5.67
CA PHE A 113 -1.27 14.28 5.01
C PHE A 113 -0.41 15.35 4.35
N GLU A 114 0.87 15.04 4.15
CA GLU A 114 1.80 15.78 3.32
C GLU A 114 2.44 14.84 2.28
N ALA A 115 2.13 15.07 1.00
CA ALA A 115 2.50 14.17 -0.10
C ALA A 115 2.67 14.94 -1.41
N GLU A 116 3.21 14.28 -2.44
CA GLU A 116 3.46 14.87 -3.76
C GLU A 116 2.17 15.07 -4.57
N SER A 117 1.18 14.22 -4.34
CA SER A 117 -0.07 14.20 -5.11
C SER A 117 -1.25 13.71 -4.28
N ILE A 118 -2.46 14.04 -4.75
CA ILE A 118 -3.71 13.51 -4.19
C ILE A 118 -3.82 11.98 -4.36
N ASP A 119 -3.22 11.43 -5.42
CA ASP A 119 -3.29 10.00 -5.72
C ASP A 119 -2.46 9.19 -4.71
N THR A 120 -1.29 9.70 -4.31
CA THR A 120 -0.50 9.13 -3.21
C THR A 120 -1.31 9.06 -1.92
N VAL A 121 -2.04 10.13 -1.58
CA VAL A 121 -2.89 10.14 -0.38
C VAL A 121 -4.05 9.16 -0.52
N ARG A 122 -4.69 9.09 -1.69
CA ARG A 122 -5.75 8.13 -1.96
C ARG A 122 -5.28 6.69 -1.77
N GLU A 123 -4.12 6.33 -2.31
CA GLU A 123 -3.56 5.00 -2.13
C GLU A 123 -3.29 4.67 -0.66
N LEU A 124 -2.78 5.65 0.12
CA LEU A 124 -2.56 5.46 1.56
C LEU A 124 -3.87 5.22 2.31
N VAL A 125 -4.93 5.97 1.96
CA VAL A 125 -6.27 5.81 2.53
C VAL A 125 -6.87 4.45 2.17
N GLU A 126 -6.76 4.03 0.91
CA GLU A 126 -7.31 2.75 0.43
C GLU A 126 -6.60 1.53 1.01
N LYS A 127 -5.33 1.66 1.38
CA LYS A 127 -4.53 0.61 2.05
C LYS A 127 -4.78 0.54 3.56
N ASP A 128 -5.43 1.55 4.15
CA ASP A 128 -5.69 1.58 5.59
C ASP A 128 -6.67 0.48 6.02
N VAL A 129 -6.43 -0.14 7.18
CA VAL A 129 -7.30 -1.20 7.70
C VAL A 129 -8.74 -0.73 7.97
N TYR A 130 -8.98 0.56 8.24
CA TYR A 130 -10.33 1.10 8.34
C TYR A 130 -11.04 1.17 6.98
N TYR A 131 -10.30 1.39 5.88
CA TYR A 131 -10.85 1.29 4.54
C TYR A 131 -11.14 -0.17 4.20
N VAL A 132 -10.13 -1.04 4.32
CA VAL A 132 -10.20 -2.46 3.91
C VAL A 132 -11.26 -3.24 4.70
N ASN A 133 -11.45 -2.93 5.99
CA ASN A 133 -12.43 -3.64 6.84
C ASN A 133 -13.81 -2.97 6.89
N ASN A 134 -14.15 -2.11 5.92
CA ASN A 134 -15.45 -1.43 5.83
C ASN A 134 -15.82 -0.70 7.14
N VAL A 135 -14.84 -0.05 7.76
CA VAL A 135 -15.07 0.86 8.90
C VAL A 135 -15.49 2.20 8.34
N TRP A 136 -14.72 2.76 7.41
CA TRP A 136 -15.09 3.98 6.71
C TRP A 136 -16.12 3.73 5.62
N ASP A 137 -17.03 4.69 5.44
CA ASP A 137 -17.94 4.74 4.30
C ASP A 137 -17.19 5.30 3.08
N THR A 138 -16.68 4.40 2.26
CA THR A 138 -15.81 4.72 1.11
C THR A 138 -16.45 5.66 0.10
N GLN A 139 -17.79 5.69 0.02
CA GLN A 139 -18.51 6.59 -0.88
C GLN A 139 -18.58 8.02 -0.36
N LYS A 140 -18.36 8.22 0.94
CA LYS A 140 -18.41 9.54 1.60
C LYS A 140 -17.03 10.07 1.99
N ILE A 141 -15.95 9.35 1.68
CA ILE A 141 -14.59 9.84 1.90
C ILE A 141 -14.33 11.04 0.98
N VAL A 142 -13.85 12.13 1.57
CA VAL A 142 -13.40 13.32 0.86
C VAL A 142 -11.91 13.47 1.06
N ILE A 143 -11.16 13.60 -0.04
CA ILE A 143 -9.75 13.94 -0.05
C ILE A 143 -9.63 15.26 -0.79
N ALA A 144 -9.06 16.28 -0.15
CA ALA A 144 -8.94 17.61 -0.74
C ALA A 144 -7.57 18.23 -0.47
N PRO A 145 -6.99 18.98 -1.42
CA PRO A 145 -5.85 19.84 -1.16
C PRO A 145 -6.19 20.84 -0.05
N PHE A 146 -5.24 21.05 0.86
CA PHE A 146 -5.42 21.93 2.01
C PHE A 146 -4.28 22.92 2.11
N VAL A 147 -4.62 24.20 2.28
CA VAL A 147 -3.68 25.26 2.60
C VAL A 147 -4.08 25.85 3.94
N GLY A 148 -3.24 25.66 4.94
CA GLY A 148 -3.45 26.27 6.26
C GLY A 148 -3.21 27.78 6.19
N ALA A 149 -4.12 28.57 6.76
CA ALA A 149 -3.97 30.02 6.84
C ALA A 149 -2.85 30.46 7.81
N MET A 150 -2.55 29.62 8.80
CA MET A 150 -1.48 29.85 9.77
C MET A 150 -0.30 28.92 9.49
N PRO A 151 0.94 29.32 9.86
CA PRO A 151 2.11 28.46 9.76
C PRO A 151 1.85 27.11 10.44
N TRP A 152 2.23 26.03 9.75
CA TRP A 152 2.20 24.72 10.35
C TRP A 152 3.22 24.69 11.50
N PRO A 153 2.86 24.25 12.71
CA PRO A 153 3.81 24.18 13.82
C PRO A 153 4.99 23.28 13.43
N ALA A 154 6.20 23.74 13.75
CA ALA A 154 7.39 22.91 13.56
C ALA A 154 7.30 21.66 14.45
N ASN A 155 7.72 20.52 13.88
CA ASN A 155 7.70 19.21 14.53
C ASN A 155 8.72 19.12 15.66
#